data_AF-A0A8X6IJL1-F1
#
_entry.id   AF-A0A8X6IJL1-F1
#
_cell.length_a   1.000
_cell.length_b   1.000
_cell.length_c   1.000
_cell.angle_alpha   90.00
_cell.angle_beta   90.00
_cell.angle_gamma   90.00
#
_symmetry.space_group_name_H-M   'P 1'
#
loop_
_entity.id
_entity.type
_entity.pdbx_description
1 polymer ?
#
loop_
_entity_poly.entity_id
_entity_poly.type
_entity_poly.pdbx_seq_one_letter_code
_entity_poly.pdbx_strand_id
1 'polypeptide(L)'
;MPMFQEILARTYSDLTRQRLNVINALNDRIKELFEAQKNLEQRLARIQKQILDIENTILKLDQSMDRKYPSIELASNRMEGRRQRPRHELCRDMVDVELEEEVRNLSLTLHQLKKQRSEAQEMLRKLEQTRLALQKDIEIKKNSIYIDQEHCLNVFANVNHIHH
;
A
#
# COMPACT_ATOMS: atom_id res chain seq x y z
N MET A 1 -49.45 1.61 -50.18
CA MET A 1 -49.00 1.90 -48.80
C MET A 1 -47.49 2.22 -48.74
N PRO A 2 -46.99 3.25 -49.46
CA PRO A 2 -45.56 3.58 -49.47
C PRO A 2 -45.08 4.25 -48.18
N MET A 3 -45.93 5.07 -47.54
CA MET A 3 -45.62 5.79 -46.30
C MET A 3 -45.31 4.85 -45.11
N PHE A 4 -45.97 3.69 -45.04
CA PHE A 4 -45.73 2.71 -43.98
C PHE A 4 -44.36 2.01 -44.12
N GLN A 5 -43.97 1.69 -45.36
CA GLN A 5 -42.65 1.11 -45.64
C GLN A 5 -41.52 2.10 -45.35
N GLU A 6 -41.72 3.38 -45.66
CA GLU A 6 -40.75 4.44 -45.38
C GLU A 6 -40.55 4.64 -43.86
N ILE A 7 -41.65 4.62 -43.08
CA ILE A 7 -41.57 4.69 -41.61
C ILE A 7 -40.81 3.49 -41.05
N LEU A 8 -41.10 2.27 -41.52
CA LEU A 8 -40.40 1.06 -41.09
C LEU A 8 -38.90 1.08 -41.42
N ALA A 9 -38.54 1.52 -42.63
CA ALA A 9 -37.13 1.64 -43.02
C ALA A 9 -36.38 2.66 -42.15
N ARG A 10 -37.03 3.80 -41.85
CA ARG A 10 -36.46 4.84 -40.99
C ARG A 10 -36.28 4.35 -39.55
N THR A 11 -37.30 3.72 -38.95
CA THR A 11 -37.20 3.20 -37.58
C THR A 11 -36.14 2.11 -37.47
N TYR A 12 -36.04 1.22 -38.47
CA TYR A 12 -34.98 0.21 -38.54
C TYR A 12 -33.58 0.83 -38.57
N SER A 13 -33.38 1.85 -39.42
CA SER A 13 -32.11 2.57 -39.51
C SER A 13 -31.77 3.27 -38.19
N ASP A 14 -32.75 3.92 -37.55
CA ASP A 14 -32.55 4.61 -36.28
C ASP A 14 -32.20 3.62 -35.15
N LEU A 15 -32.88 2.47 -35.07
CA LEU A 15 -32.57 1.41 -34.10
C LEU A 15 -31.17 0.83 -34.30
N THR A 16 -30.78 0.59 -35.56
CA THR A 16 -29.44 0.09 -35.89
C THR A 16 -28.36 1.08 -35.48
N ARG A 17 -28.57 2.37 -35.76
CA ARG A 17 -27.66 3.45 -35.34
C ARG A 17 -27.54 3.54 -33.82
N GLN A 18 -28.66 3.48 -33.10
CA GLN A 18 -28.65 3.49 -31.63
C GLN A 18 -27.90 2.28 -31.06
N ARG A 19 -28.11 1.07 -31.61
CA ARG A 19 -27.39 -0.14 -31.20
C ARG A 19 -25.88 0.04 -31.36
N LEU A 20 -25.42 0.52 -32.52
CA LEU A 20 -24.00 0.75 -32.78
C LEU A 20 -23.41 1.79 -31.83
N ASN A 21 -24.13 2.87 -31.53
CA ASN A 21 -23.69 3.88 -30.58
C ASN A 21 -23.50 3.31 -29.17
N VAL A 22 -24.42 2.45 -28.71
CA VAL A 22 -24.33 1.78 -27.41
C VAL A 22 -23.13 0.83 -27.37
N ILE A 23 -22.95 0.01 -28.41
CA ILE A 23 -21.82 -0.92 -28.51
C ILE A 23 -20.48 -0.17 -28.48
N ASN A 24 -20.37 0.93 -29.22
CA ASN A 24 -19.15 1.75 -29.23
C ASN A 24 -18.88 2.36 -27.85
N ALA A 25 -19.89 2.95 -27.22
CA ALA A 25 -19.75 3.52 -25.87
C ALA A 25 -19.35 2.46 -24.82
N LEU A 26 -19.90 1.25 -24.90
CA LEU A 26 -19.51 0.13 -24.03
C LEU A 26 -18.05 -0.29 -24.25
N ASN A 27 -17.63 -0.41 -25.51
CA ASN A 27 -16.24 -0.74 -25.84
C ASN A 27 -15.25 0.31 -25.32
N ASP A 28 -15.59 1.60 -25.44
CA ASP A 28 -14.72 2.67 -24.95
C ASP A 28 -14.65 2.67 -23.43
N ARG A 29 -15.77 2.50 -22.73
CA ARG A 29 -15.78 2.31 -21.27
C ARG A 29 -14.95 1.11 -20.83
N ILE A 30 -15.02 -0.02 -21.54
CA ILE A 30 -14.22 -1.21 -21.22
C ILE A 30 -12.72 -0.90 -21.35
N LYS A 31 -12.30 -0.20 -22.41
CA LYS A 31 -10.89 0.25 -22.57
C LYS A 31 -10.46 1.13 -21.40
N GLU A 32 -11.27 2.11 -21.03
CA GLU A 32 -11.00 2.99 -19.87
C GLU A 32 -10.87 2.19 -18.57
N LEU A 33 -11.73 1.19 -18.35
CA LEU A 33 -11.65 0.32 -17.17
C LEU A 33 -10.38 -0.54 -17.16
N PHE A 34 -9.96 -1.07 -18.31
CA PHE A 34 -8.69 -1.80 -18.42
C PHE A 34 -7.48 -0.91 -18.13
N GLU A 35 -7.46 0.31 -18.65
CA GLU A 35 -6.40 1.27 -18.36
C GLU A 35 -6.36 1.65 -16.87
N ALA A 36 -7.52 1.90 -16.27
CA ALA A 36 -7.64 2.16 -14.84
C ALA A 36 -7.17 0.98 -14.00
N GLN A 37 -7.56 -0.26 -14.35
CA GLN A 37 -7.11 -1.47 -13.67
C GLN A 37 -5.58 -1.61 -13.76
N LYS A 38 -5.00 -1.44 -14.95
CA LYS A 38 -3.55 -1.51 -15.15
C LYS A 38 -2.81 -0.48 -14.30
N ASN A 39 -3.32 0.75 -14.21
CA ASN A 39 -2.75 1.80 -13.38
C ASN A 39 -2.81 1.45 -11.88
N LEU A 40 -3.92 0.86 -11.42
CA LEU A 40 -4.06 0.38 -10.04
C LEU A 40 -3.08 -0.77 -9.75
N GLU A 41 -2.92 -1.73 -10.66
CA GLU A 41 -1.98 -2.85 -10.52
C GLU A 41 -0.52 -2.36 -10.46
N GLN A 42 -0.14 -1.38 -11.30
CA GLN A 42 1.18 -0.76 -11.23
C GLN A 42 1.41 -0.04 -9.90
N ARG A 43 0.39 0.68 -9.40
CA ARG A 43 0.45 1.33 -8.09
C ARG A 43 0.58 0.30 -6.97
N LEU A 44 -0.16 -0.80 -7.02
CA LEU A 44 -0.09 -1.90 -6.07
C LEU A 44 1.32 -2.48 -6.01
N ALA A 45 1.96 -2.74 -7.16
CA ALA A 45 3.33 -3.22 -7.22
C ALA A 45 4.33 -2.25 -6.57
N ARG A 46 4.15 -0.94 -6.76
CA ARG A 46 4.97 0.09 -6.08
C ARG A 46 4.77 0.05 -4.57
N ILE A 47 3.53 -0.05 -4.09
CA ILE A 47 3.23 -0.14 -2.65
C ILE A 47 3.83 -1.42 -2.05
N GLN A 48 3.74 -2.56 -2.75
CA GLN A 48 4.36 -3.81 -2.29
C GLN A 48 5.88 -3.68 -2.16
N LYS A 49 6.54 -3.01 -3.11
CA LYS A 49 7.98 -2.71 -2.98
C LYS A 49 8.27 -1.83 -1.76
N GLN A 50 7.49 -0.78 -1.54
CA GLN A 50 7.65 0.10 -0.36
C GLN A 50 7.44 -0.65 0.96
N ILE A 51 6.52 -1.62 1.00
CA ILE A 51 6.33 -2.51 2.16
C ILE A 51 7.61 -3.31 2.44
N LEU A 52 8.20 -3.95 1.42
CA LEU A 52 9.45 -4.69 1.59
C LEU A 52 10.59 -3.77 2.07
N ASP A 53 10.68 -2.56 1.53
CA ASP A 53 11.70 -1.58 1.92
C ASP A 53 11.55 -1.15 3.38
N ILE A 54 10.32 -0.92 3.87
CA ILE A 54 10.09 -0.52 5.26
C ILE A 54 10.26 -1.70 6.24
N GLU A 55 9.89 -2.92 5.85
CA GLU A 55 10.16 -4.14 6.64
C GLU A 55 11.66 -4.35 6.83
N ASN A 56 12.44 -4.20 5.74
CA ASN A 56 13.90 -4.23 5.81
C ASN A 56 14.47 -3.13 6.71
N THR A 57 13.85 -1.94 6.70
CA THR A 57 14.25 -0.83 7.57
C THR A 57 13.99 -1.16 9.04
N ILE A 58 12.83 -1.73 9.36
CA ILE A 58 12.49 -2.19 10.72
C ILE A 58 13.50 -3.24 11.19
N LEU A 59 13.83 -4.23 10.35
CA LEU A 59 14.83 -5.26 10.68
C LEU A 59 16.20 -4.66 10.99
N LYS A 60 16.65 -3.67 10.21
CA LYS A 60 17.92 -2.96 10.45
C LYS A 60 17.90 -2.16 11.75
N LEU A 61 16.76 -1.53 12.08
CA LEU A 61 16.58 -0.81 13.34
C LEU A 61 16.63 -1.77 14.53
N ASP A 62 15.95 -2.92 14.44
CA ASP A 62 15.98 -3.97 15.47
C ASP A 62 17.41 -4.48 15.70
N GLN A 63 18.13 -4.83 14.64
CA GLN A 63 19.55 -5.24 14.74
C GLN A 63 20.43 -4.14 15.35
N SER A 64 20.16 -2.86 15.04
CA SER A 64 20.92 -1.74 15.59
C SER A 64 20.65 -1.54 17.08
N MET A 65 19.43 -1.81 17.53
CA MET A 65 19.07 -1.83 18.95
C MET A 65 19.73 -3.01 19.66
N ASP A 66 19.64 -4.22 19.11
CA ASP A 66 20.25 -5.44 19.64
C ASP A 66 21.76 -5.29 19.86
N ARG A 67 22.45 -4.63 18.93
CA ARG A 67 23.90 -4.34 19.07
C ARG A 67 24.21 -3.35 20.20
N LYS A 68 23.28 -2.47 20.56
CA LYS A 68 23.50 -1.42 21.58
C LYS A 68 23.12 -1.86 23.00
N TYR A 69 22.20 -2.81 23.15
CA TYR A 69 21.79 -3.31 24.47
C TYR A 69 22.97 -3.81 25.32
N PRO A 70 23.91 -4.63 24.81
CA PRO A 70 25.06 -5.09 25.60
C PRO A 70 25.97 -3.95 26.06
N SER A 71 26.16 -2.91 25.24
CA SER A 71 26.97 -1.75 25.62
C SER A 71 26.33 -0.96 26.77
N ILE A 72 25.01 -0.80 26.76
CA ILE A 72 24.27 -0.14 27.83
C ILE A 72 24.36 -0.95 29.12
N GLU A 73 24.13 -2.26 29.04
CA GLU A 73 24.20 -3.16 30.18
C GLU A 73 25.60 -3.15 30.82
N LEU A 74 26.65 -3.24 29.99
CA LEU A 74 28.03 -3.17 30.47
C LEU A 74 28.33 -1.84 31.17
N ALA A 75 27.94 -0.71 30.57
CA ALA A 75 28.16 0.61 31.15
C ALA A 75 27.37 0.78 32.47
N SER A 76 26.14 0.25 32.53
CA SER A 76 25.28 0.30 33.71
C SER A 76 25.83 -0.57 34.85
N ASN A 77 26.27 -1.79 34.54
CA ASN A 77 26.91 -2.70 35.51
C ASN A 77 28.22 -2.09 36.05
N ARG A 78 29.01 -1.41 35.20
CA ARG A 78 30.21 -0.67 35.64
C ARG A 78 29.87 0.46 36.60
N MET A 79 28.80 1.21 36.34
CA MET A 79 28.33 2.27 37.25
C MET A 79 27.88 1.68 38.58
N GLU A 80 27.11 0.59 38.55
CA GLU A 80 26.61 -0.07 39.74
C GLU A 80 27.77 -0.60 40.61
N GLY A 81 28.76 -1.26 39.99
CA GLY A 81 29.96 -1.71 40.69
C GLY A 81 30.74 -0.57 41.35
N ARG A 82 30.77 0.63 40.74
CA ARG A 82 31.36 1.82 41.35
C ARG A 82 30.56 2.33 42.55
N ARG A 83 29.22 2.29 42.47
CA ARG A 83 28.31 2.70 43.55
C ARG A 83 28.36 1.78 44.77
N GLN A 84 28.80 0.53 44.60
CA GLN A 84 28.94 -0.46 45.67
C GLN A 84 30.29 -0.39 46.41
N ARG A 85 31.21 0.50 46.01
CA ARG A 85 32.53 0.60 46.65
C ARG A 85 32.44 1.07 48.12
N PRO A 86 33.33 0.60 49.01
CA PRO A 86 33.40 1.06 50.40
C PRO A 86 33.60 2.57 50.50
N ARG A 87 33.12 3.20 51.58
CA ARG A 87 33.08 4.68 51.75
C ARG A 87 34.41 5.40 51.47
N HIS A 88 35.55 4.78 51.76
CA HIS A 88 36.87 5.38 51.53
C HIS A 88 37.36 5.31 50.07
N GLU A 89 36.74 4.46 49.24
CA GLU A 89 37.00 4.30 47.80
C GLU A 89 35.92 4.96 46.91
N LEU A 90 34.85 5.46 47.53
CA LEU A 90 33.78 6.16 46.85
C LEU A 90 34.23 7.58 46.51
N CYS A 91 34.75 7.77 45.30
CA CYS A 91 35.12 9.08 44.78
C CYS A 91 34.38 9.36 43.46
N ARG A 92 34.03 10.64 43.25
CA ARG A 92 33.52 11.12 41.96
C ARG A 92 34.70 11.52 41.09
N ASP A 93 35.35 10.52 40.50
CA ASP A 93 36.49 10.70 39.60
C ASP A 93 36.04 11.02 38.17
N MET A 94 37.00 11.35 37.31
CA MET A 94 36.73 11.64 35.89
C MET A 94 36.05 10.46 35.18
N VAL A 95 36.41 9.23 35.55
CA VAL A 95 35.86 8.02 34.93
C VAL A 95 34.38 7.84 35.29
N ASP A 96 33.98 8.19 36.52
CA ASP A 96 32.58 8.16 36.96
C ASP A 96 31.73 9.16 36.16
N VAL A 97 32.25 10.37 35.92
CA VAL A 97 31.60 11.39 35.08
C VAL A 97 31.48 10.94 33.62
N GLU A 98 32.56 10.41 33.04
CA GLU A 98 32.54 9.90 31.66
C GLU A 98 31.57 8.73 31.49
N LEU A 99 31.48 7.84 32.49
CA LEU A 99 30.57 6.71 32.47
C LEU A 99 29.09 7.14 32.58
N GLU A 100 28.79 8.16 33.40
CA GLU A 100 27.47 8.79 33.44
C GLU A 100 27.07 9.39 32.08
N GLU A 101 28.01 10.06 31.41
CA GLU A 101 27.78 10.60 30.06
C GLU A 101 27.60 9.49 29.02
N GLU A 102 28.40 8.43 29.07
CA GLU A 102 28.28 7.27 28.18
C GLU A 102 26.90 6.62 28.30
N VAL A 103 26.45 6.31 29.52
CA VAL A 103 25.12 5.73 29.75
C VAL A 103 24.01 6.66 29.26
N ARG A 104 24.14 7.97 29.50
CA ARG A 104 23.18 8.97 29.00
C ARG A 104 23.12 8.98 27.48
N ASN A 105 24.26 9.03 26.81
CA ASN A 105 24.36 9.08 25.35
C ASN A 105 23.82 7.80 24.70
N LEU A 106 24.16 6.64 25.26
CA LEU A 106 23.64 5.35 24.79
C LEU A 106 22.12 5.25 24.98
N SER A 107 21.61 5.72 26.11
CA SER A 107 20.16 5.75 26.40
C SER A 107 19.40 6.67 25.44
N LEU A 108 19.94 7.86 25.15
CA LEU A 108 19.37 8.78 24.16
C LEU A 108 19.35 8.16 22.77
N THR A 109 20.44 7.51 22.37
CA THR A 109 20.53 6.83 21.07
C THR A 109 19.50 5.71 20.96
N LEU A 110 19.34 4.89 22.01
CA LEU A 110 18.35 3.82 22.04
C LEU A 110 16.92 4.38 21.98
N HIS A 111 16.65 5.48 22.66
CA HIS A 111 15.35 6.16 22.59
C HIS A 111 15.04 6.64 21.16
N GLN A 112 16.02 7.24 20.48
CA GLN A 112 15.87 7.66 19.08
C GLN A 112 15.61 6.47 18.15
N LEU A 113 16.34 5.35 18.30
CA LEU A 113 16.11 4.15 17.50
C LEU A 113 14.71 3.56 17.73
N LYS A 114 14.24 3.51 18.98
CA LYS A 114 12.88 3.07 19.32
C LYS A 114 11.81 3.97 18.69
N LYS A 115 12.03 5.29 18.69
CA LYS A 115 11.14 6.25 18.04
C LYS A 115 11.07 6.01 16.53
N GLN A 116 12.22 5.93 15.86
CA GLN A 116 12.30 5.65 14.42
C GLN A 116 11.64 4.32 14.05
N ARG A 117 11.81 3.29 14.89
CA ARG A 117 11.17 1.99 14.70
C ARG A 117 9.65 2.10 14.80
N SER A 118 9.14 2.83 15.80
CA SER A 118 7.70 3.05 15.96
C SER A 118 7.10 3.79 14.76
N GLU A 119 7.80 4.81 14.26
CA GLU A 119 7.40 5.56 13.06
C GLU A 119 7.39 4.65 11.81
N ALA A 120 8.40 3.81 11.64
CA ALA A 120 8.47 2.84 10.55
C ALA A 120 7.34 1.80 10.63
N GLN A 121 6.98 1.33 11.83
CA GLN A 121 5.85 0.43 12.04
C GLN A 121 4.51 1.08 11.71
N GLU A 122 4.32 2.36 12.06
CA GLU A 122 3.13 3.11 11.70
C GLU A 122 3.03 3.27 10.18
N MET A 123 4.15 3.57 9.51
CA MET A 123 4.22 3.67 8.06
C MET A 123 3.87 2.35 7.39
N LEU A 124 4.40 1.23 7.88
CA LEU A 124 4.08 -0.11 7.40
C LEU A 124 2.56 -0.37 7.48
N ARG A 125 1.92 -0.10 8.64
CA ARG A 125 0.46 -0.26 8.79
C ARG A 125 -0.33 0.55 7.77
N LYS A 126 0.06 1.80 7.52
CA LYS A 126 -0.59 2.67 6.51
C LYS A 126 -0.43 2.13 5.09
N LEU A 127 0.76 1.62 4.76
CA LEU A 127 1.03 1.00 3.46
C LEU A 127 0.21 -0.29 3.27
N GLU A 128 0.07 -1.12 4.30
CA GLU A 128 -0.75 -2.33 4.24
C GLU A 128 -2.23 -2.02 4.07
N GLN A 129 -2.77 -1.02 4.76
CA GLN A 129 -4.14 -0.55 4.56
C GLN A 129 -4.35 -0.09 3.11
N THR A 130 -3.40 0.68 2.58
CA THR A 130 -3.44 1.14 1.18
C THR A 130 -3.37 -0.02 0.20
N ARG A 131 -2.53 -1.03 0.46
CA ARG A 131 -2.42 -2.27 -0.33
C ARG A 131 -3.78 -2.97 -0.43
N LEU A 132 -4.45 -3.17 0.71
CA LEU A 132 -5.75 -3.84 0.76
C LEU A 132 -6.83 -3.05 0.00
N ALA A 133 -6.85 -1.73 0.16
CA ALA A 133 -7.78 -0.87 -0.57
C ALA A 133 -7.57 -0.97 -2.09
N LEU A 134 -6.31 -0.92 -2.56
CA LEU A 134 -5.99 -1.08 -3.98
C LEU A 134 -6.38 -2.46 -4.52
N GLN A 135 -6.15 -3.53 -3.75
CA GLN A 135 -6.55 -4.88 -4.14
C GLN A 135 -8.07 -4.99 -4.32
N LYS A 136 -8.83 -4.42 -3.39
CA LYS A 136 -10.29 -4.35 -3.49
C LYS A 136 -10.74 -3.57 -4.72
N ASP A 137 -10.14 -2.41 -4.98
CA ASP A 137 -10.48 -1.60 -6.16
C ASP A 137 -10.19 -2.34 -7.46
N ILE A 138 -9.07 -3.06 -7.55
CA ILE A 138 -8.73 -3.91 -8.70
C ILE A 138 -9.77 -5.01 -8.90
N GLU A 139 -10.21 -5.67 -7.83
CA GLU A 139 -11.24 -6.71 -7.89
C GLU A 139 -12.58 -6.15 -8.39
N ILE A 140 -12.98 -4.98 -7.90
CA ILE A 140 -14.17 -4.27 -8.38
C ILE A 140 -14.05 -3.98 -9.88
N LYS A 141 -12.89 -3.47 -10.35
CA LYS A 141 -12.68 -3.18 -11.77
C LYS A 141 -12.72 -4.44 -12.63
N LYS A 142 -12.10 -5.54 -12.19
CA LYS A 142 -12.17 -6.84 -12.86
C LYS A 142 -13.62 -7.33 -13.00
N ASN A 143 -14.41 -7.21 -11.93
CA ASN A 143 -15.82 -7.58 -11.97
C ASN A 143 -16.65 -6.66 -12.90
N SER A 144 -16.40 -5.35 -12.88
CA SER A 144 -17.06 -4.42 -13.82
C SER A 144 -16.74 -4.74 -15.27
N ILE A 145 -15.48 -5.04 -15.59
CA ILE A 145 -15.06 -5.44 -16.93
C ILE A 145 -15.75 -6.73 -17.35
N TYR A 146 -15.76 -7.74 -16.46
CA TYR A 146 -16.43 -9.01 -16.71
C TYR A 146 -17.92 -8.82 -17.04
N ILE A 147 -18.64 -8.01 -16.26
CA ILE A 147 -20.05 -7.70 -16.51
C ILE A 147 -20.22 -6.96 -17.85
N ASP A 148 -19.44 -5.93 -18.09
CA ASP A 148 -19.56 -5.11 -19.31
C ASP A 148 -19.25 -5.94 -20.58
N GLN A 149 -18.31 -6.90 -20.51
CA GLN A 149 -17.97 -7.80 -21.61
C GLN A 149 -18.98 -8.94 -21.80
N GLU A 150 -19.21 -9.75 -20.75
CA GLU A 150 -19.95 -11.00 -20.84
C GLU A 150 -21.47 -10.82 -20.81
N HIS A 151 -21.95 -9.77 -20.12
CA HIS A 151 -23.38 -9.54 -19.96
C HIS A 151 -23.89 -8.38 -20.79
N CYS A 152 -23.17 -7.26 -20.87
CA CYS A 152 -23.66 -6.11 -21.64
C CYS A 152 -23.34 -6.26 -23.13
N LEU A 153 -22.06 -6.27 -23.50
CA LEU A 153 -21.66 -6.34 -24.92
C LEU A 153 -22.21 -7.59 -25.62
N ASN A 154 -22.14 -8.74 -24.97
CA ASN A 154 -22.62 -10.00 -25.55
C ASN A 154 -24.12 -9.96 -25.85
N VAL A 155 -24.94 -9.40 -24.93
CA VAL A 155 -26.39 -9.25 -25.14
C VAL A 155 -26.67 -8.28 -26.28
N PHE A 156 -26.00 -7.13 -26.35
CA PHE A 156 -26.22 -6.14 -27.41
C PHE A 156 -25.69 -6.59 -28.79
N ALA A 157 -24.64 -7.40 -28.82
CA ALA A 157 -24.09 -7.98 -30.04
C ALA A 157 -24.97 -9.13 -30.59
N ASN A 158 -25.56 -9.93 -29.70
CA ASN A 158 -26.38 -11.10 -30.06
C ASN A 158 -27.88 -10.79 -30.19
N VAL A 159 -28.30 -9.52 -30.21
CA VAL A 159 -29.64 -9.14 -30.67
C VAL A 159 -29.70 -9.39 -32.19
N ASN A 160 -29.85 -10.67 -32.54
CA ASN A 160 -30.15 -11.11 -33.89
C ASN A 160 -31.57 -10.67 -34.24
N HIS A 161 -31.69 -10.03 -35.39
CA HIS A 161 -32.95 -9.63 -35.99
C HIS A 161 -33.97 -10.77 -35.95
N ILE A 162 -35.14 -10.51 -35.37
CA ILE A 162 -36.34 -11.26 -35.75
C ILE A 162 -36.53 -10.92 -37.22
N HIS A 163 -36.16 -11.86 -38.10
CA HIS A 163 -36.50 -11.78 -39.51
C HIS A 163 -38.03 -11.80 -39.60
N HIS A 164 -38.61 -10.68 -40.03
CA HIS A 164 -39.98 -10.66 -40.55
C HIS A 164 -40.01 -11.29 -41.94
#